data_AF-G4D561-F1
#
_entry.id   AF-G4D561-F1
#
_cell.length_a   1.000
_cell.length_b   1.000
_cell.length_c   1.000
_cell.angle_alpha   90.00
_cell.angle_beta   90.00
_cell.angle_gamma   90.00
#
_symmetry.space_group_name_H-M   'P 1'
#
loop_
_entity.id
_entity.type
_entity.pdbx_description
1 polymer ?
#
loop_
_entity_poly.entity_id
_entity_poly.type
_entity_poly.pdbx_seq_one_letter_code
_entity_poly.pdbx_strand_id
1 'polypeptide(L)'
;MKKLILSLLLVLVIIPNTIFAANKYEVPVKLEKFGEPGKESMGNPSLKQMAEVEEKDGKYIYKLYLKKMEFMNMEGELTNLFIYEADKDSNRVETKQTAIEGEYNKTHEFERTTPKEDKILVAVWVDAMDAISGGGKGSGEQKAYLMFDWANVKPLESSAENSEPKTEKQSNEIKIVVNGKEIKPETPAYIESGRTMVPLRFISEALGEKVEWKADTRTVIIGDDKANLIIDSKEIKSKDKTIQIDSPAVIKDSRTFVPLRAISEILGAKVDWKASTRTVEINK
;
A
#
# COMPACT_ATOMS: atom_id res chain seq x y z
N MET A 1 45.64 -52.58 24.02
CA MET A 1 44.46 -51.73 24.31
C MET A 1 44.83 -50.26 24.16
N LYS A 2 44.35 -49.59 23.11
CA LYS A 2 44.16 -48.13 23.03
C LYS A 2 43.22 -47.88 21.84
N LYS A 3 41.98 -47.51 22.12
CA LYS A 3 40.97 -47.16 21.12
C LYS A 3 41.29 -45.75 20.61
N LEU A 4 41.53 -45.59 19.31
CA LEU A 4 41.56 -44.27 18.67
C LEU A 4 40.15 -44.00 18.14
N ILE A 5 39.46 -43.03 18.74
CA ILE A 5 38.18 -42.51 18.26
C ILE A 5 38.52 -41.51 17.16
N LEU A 6 38.21 -41.84 15.91
CA LEU A 6 38.33 -40.92 14.78
C LEU A 6 37.07 -40.06 14.74
N SER A 7 37.18 -38.81 15.20
CA SER A 7 36.12 -37.81 15.13
C SER A 7 35.91 -37.39 13.67
N LEU A 8 34.71 -37.64 13.14
CA LEU A 8 34.26 -37.19 11.83
C LEU A 8 33.97 -35.67 11.91
N LEU A 9 34.87 -34.84 11.36
CA LEU A 9 34.64 -33.41 11.22
C LEU A 9 33.81 -33.17 9.95
N LEU A 10 32.50 -32.95 10.12
CA LEU A 10 31.60 -32.54 9.04
C LEU A 10 31.87 -31.07 8.71
N VAL A 11 32.62 -30.80 7.63
CA VAL A 11 32.78 -29.46 7.09
C VAL A 11 31.50 -29.11 6.32
N LEU A 12 30.62 -28.35 6.96
CA LEU A 12 29.43 -27.78 6.33
C LEU A 12 29.91 -26.64 5.40
N VAL A 13 29.98 -26.91 4.09
CA VAL A 13 30.21 -25.87 3.08
C VAL A 13 28.93 -25.04 2.98
N ILE A 14 28.93 -23.87 3.62
CA ILE A 14 27.87 -22.88 3.51
C ILE A 14 28.01 -22.27 2.12
N ILE A 15 27.21 -22.74 1.16
CA ILE A 15 27.01 -22.02 -0.11
C ILE A 15 26.24 -20.75 0.27
N PRO A 16 26.77 -19.53 0.02
CA PRO A 16 25.98 -18.33 0.22
C PRO A 16 24.82 -18.38 -0.78
N ASN A 17 23.60 -18.57 -0.28
CA ASN A 17 22.41 -18.23 -1.03
C ASN A 17 22.47 -16.72 -1.27
N THR A 18 22.88 -16.33 -2.47
CA THR A 18 22.72 -14.96 -2.94
C THR A 18 21.22 -14.67 -2.99
N ILE A 19 20.72 -13.96 -1.98
CA ILE A 19 19.41 -13.34 -2.04
C ILE A 19 19.52 -12.27 -3.13
N PHE A 20 19.00 -12.54 -4.32
CA PHE A 20 18.83 -11.49 -5.32
C PHE A 20 17.76 -10.55 -4.79
N ALA A 21 18.13 -9.31 -4.48
CA ALA A 21 17.18 -8.26 -4.15
C ALA A 21 16.21 -8.10 -5.32
N ALA A 22 14.90 -8.13 -5.05
CA ALA A 22 13.90 -7.92 -6.08
C ALA A 22 13.88 -6.43 -6.47
N ASN A 23 14.09 -6.13 -7.76
CA ASN A 23 13.97 -4.76 -8.24
C ASN A 23 12.50 -4.44 -8.46
N LYS A 24 12.02 -3.30 -7.96
CA LYS A 24 10.63 -2.87 -8.16
C LYS A 24 10.58 -1.62 -9.03
N TYR A 25 9.51 -1.50 -9.80
CA TYR A 25 9.32 -0.45 -10.79
C TYR A 25 7.87 0.03 -10.78
N GLU A 26 7.65 1.34 -10.89
CA GLU A 26 6.40 1.89 -11.42
C GLU A 26 6.59 2.18 -12.91
N VAL A 27 5.81 1.51 -13.75
CA VAL A 27 5.92 1.61 -15.20
C VAL A 27 4.63 2.22 -15.75
N PRO A 28 4.68 3.36 -16.46
CA PRO A 28 3.52 3.88 -17.14
C PRO A 28 2.97 2.82 -18.11
N VAL A 29 1.65 2.65 -18.10
CA VAL A 29 0.98 1.63 -18.90
C VAL A 29 -0.29 2.20 -19.51
N LYS A 30 -0.62 1.76 -20.72
CA LYS A 30 -1.92 2.02 -21.36
C LYS A 30 -2.43 0.77 -22.07
N LEU A 31 -3.73 0.75 -22.35
CA LEU A 31 -4.39 -0.30 -23.10
C LEU A 31 -4.71 0.19 -24.51
N GLU A 32 -4.11 -0.42 -25.52
CA GLU A 32 -4.35 -0.13 -26.94
C GLU A 32 -5.22 -1.19 -27.61
N LYS A 33 -5.95 -0.78 -28.65
CA LYS A 33 -6.83 -1.67 -29.41
C LYS A 33 -6.01 -2.61 -30.29
N PHE A 34 -6.37 -3.89 -30.28
CA PHE A 34 -5.71 -4.87 -31.15
C PHE A 34 -5.94 -4.54 -32.63
N GLY A 35 -4.86 -4.53 -33.41
CA GLY A 35 -4.90 -4.25 -34.85
C GLY A 35 -4.98 -2.78 -35.25
N GLU A 36 -5.09 -1.85 -34.29
CA GLU A 36 -5.14 -0.40 -34.53
C GLU A 36 -4.07 0.32 -33.68
N PRO A 37 -2.80 0.34 -34.12
CA PRO A 37 -1.69 0.91 -33.34
C PRO A 37 -1.94 2.37 -32.93
N GLY A 38 -1.65 2.70 -31.67
CA GLY A 38 -1.82 4.06 -31.13
C GLY A 38 -3.25 4.44 -30.79
N LYS A 39 -4.25 3.61 -31.10
CA LYS A 39 -5.63 3.84 -30.71
C LYS A 39 -5.91 3.18 -29.37
N GLU A 40 -6.42 3.96 -28.41
CA GLU A 40 -6.78 3.44 -27.10
C GLU A 40 -7.93 2.41 -27.19
N SER A 41 -7.81 1.37 -26.37
CA SER A 41 -8.89 0.43 -26.15
C SER A 41 -10.02 1.09 -25.34
N MET A 42 -11.26 0.67 -25.56
CA MET A 42 -12.41 1.13 -24.75
C MET A 42 -12.24 0.81 -23.26
N GLY A 43 -11.43 -0.21 -22.93
CA GLY A 43 -11.10 -0.54 -21.54
C GLY A 43 -10.01 0.36 -20.93
N ASN A 44 -9.30 1.19 -21.70
CA ASN A 44 -8.19 2.01 -21.19
C ASN A 44 -8.57 2.90 -19.99
N PRO A 45 -9.76 3.55 -19.96
CA PRO A 45 -10.15 4.37 -18.81
C PRO A 45 -10.34 3.61 -17.50
N SER A 46 -10.50 2.28 -17.54
CA SER A 46 -10.58 1.43 -16.34
C SER A 46 -9.21 1.21 -15.72
N LEU A 47 -8.16 1.28 -16.53
CA LEU A 47 -6.80 0.97 -16.14
C LEU A 47 -6.13 2.20 -15.52
N LYS A 48 -5.55 2.05 -14.34
CA LYS A 48 -4.59 3.02 -13.80
C LYS A 48 -3.41 3.04 -14.75
N GLN A 49 -3.07 4.23 -15.24
CA GLN A 49 -2.02 4.41 -16.25
C GLN A 49 -0.59 4.25 -15.68
N MET A 50 -0.45 3.47 -14.60
CA MET A 50 0.77 3.11 -13.89
C MET A 50 0.62 1.69 -13.36
N ALA A 51 1.48 0.78 -13.82
CA ALA A 51 1.62 -0.57 -13.33
C ALA A 51 2.77 -0.65 -12.31
N GLU A 52 2.67 -1.60 -11.38
CA GLU A 52 3.83 -2.04 -10.59
C GLU A 52 4.45 -3.25 -11.27
N VAL A 53 5.78 -3.29 -11.38
CA VAL A 53 6.51 -4.45 -11.87
C VAL A 53 7.62 -4.82 -10.89
N GLU A 54 7.63 -6.05 -10.42
CA GLU A 54 8.68 -6.61 -9.57
C GLU A 54 9.50 -7.63 -10.37
N GLU A 55 10.80 -7.37 -10.50
CA GLU A 55 11.77 -8.32 -11.02
C GLU A 55 12.31 -9.17 -9.88
N LYS A 56 12.01 -10.46 -9.90
CA LYS A 56 12.42 -11.41 -8.87
C LYS A 56 12.74 -12.76 -9.50
N ASP A 57 13.90 -13.32 -9.16
CA ASP A 57 14.35 -14.64 -9.63
C ASP A 57 14.31 -14.80 -11.17
N GLY A 58 14.66 -13.73 -11.91
CA GLY A 58 14.64 -13.71 -13.38
C GLY A 58 13.25 -13.64 -14.01
N LYS A 59 12.20 -13.43 -13.19
CA LYS A 59 10.83 -13.22 -13.63
C LYS A 59 10.40 -11.78 -13.35
N TYR A 60 9.43 -11.32 -14.12
CA TYR A 60 8.79 -10.01 -13.97
C TYR A 60 7.33 -10.22 -13.59
N ILE A 61 6.97 -9.80 -12.39
CA ILE A 61 5.62 -9.87 -11.85
C ILE A 61 4.97 -8.51 -12.08
N TYR A 62 3.99 -8.47 -12.97
CA TYR A 62 3.24 -7.27 -13.30
C TYR A 62 1.96 -7.21 -12.47
N LYS A 63 1.65 -6.04 -11.92
CA LYS A 63 0.41 -5.76 -11.22
C LYS A 63 -0.26 -4.52 -11.81
N LEU A 64 -1.46 -4.74 -12.32
CA LEU A 64 -2.32 -3.71 -12.90
C LEU A 64 -3.42 -3.35 -11.92
N TYR A 65 -3.85 -2.09 -11.93
CA TYR A 65 -4.91 -1.57 -11.09
C TYR A 65 -6.09 -1.16 -11.96
N LEU A 66 -7.26 -1.71 -11.69
CA LEU A 66 -8.46 -1.48 -12.46
C LEU A 66 -9.57 -0.92 -11.58
N LYS A 67 -10.39 -0.06 -12.18
CA LYS A 67 -11.63 0.46 -11.60
C LYS A 67 -12.81 0.06 -12.47
N LYS A 68 -13.99 0.04 -11.86
CA LYS A 68 -15.24 -0.09 -12.59
C LYS A 68 -15.46 1.11 -13.51
N MET A 69 -16.13 0.88 -14.62
CA MET A 69 -16.52 1.91 -15.57
C MET A 69 -18.02 1.88 -15.82
N GLU A 70 -18.59 3.03 -16.15
CA GLU A 70 -19.96 3.11 -16.65
C GLU A 70 -19.93 3.31 -18.16
N PHE A 71 -20.73 2.52 -18.89
CA PHE A 71 -20.87 2.61 -20.34
C PHE A 71 -22.34 2.48 -20.72
N MET A 72 -22.90 3.48 -21.40
CA MET A 72 -24.32 3.53 -21.81
C MET A 72 -25.29 3.26 -20.64
N ASN A 73 -25.07 3.89 -19.49
CA ASN A 73 -25.84 3.70 -18.24
C ASN A 73 -25.80 2.28 -17.66
N MET A 74 -24.84 1.46 -18.11
CA MET A 74 -24.56 0.14 -17.55
C MET A 74 -23.20 0.19 -16.84
N GLU A 75 -23.15 -0.21 -15.59
CA GLU A 75 -21.90 -0.42 -14.87
C GLU A 75 -21.24 -1.69 -15.43
N GLY A 76 -20.06 -1.52 -16.04
CA GLY A 76 -19.23 -2.58 -16.57
C GLY A 76 -17.94 -2.67 -15.77
N GLU A 77 -17.66 -3.84 -15.23
CA GLU A 77 -16.37 -4.15 -14.65
C GLU A 77 -15.59 -5.03 -15.61
N LEU A 78 -14.30 -4.73 -15.80
CA LEU A 78 -13.39 -5.66 -16.45
C LEU A 78 -13.19 -6.82 -15.49
N THR A 79 -13.94 -7.89 -15.69
CA THR A 79 -14.02 -9.00 -14.76
C THR A 79 -12.96 -10.04 -15.02
N ASN A 80 -12.44 -10.12 -16.24
CA ASN A 80 -11.44 -11.09 -16.61
C ASN A 80 -10.42 -10.48 -17.58
N LEU A 81 -9.15 -10.60 -17.20
CA LEU A 81 -8.01 -10.23 -18.02
C LEU A 81 -7.16 -11.48 -18.21
N PHE A 82 -6.92 -11.83 -19.47
CA PHE A 82 -6.07 -12.95 -19.85
C PHE A 82 -4.82 -12.44 -20.57
N ILE A 83 -3.67 -13.02 -20.24
CA ILE A 83 -2.39 -12.72 -20.87
C ILE A 83 -2.07 -13.82 -21.86
N TYR A 84 -1.76 -13.47 -23.11
CA TYR A 84 -1.25 -14.43 -24.08
C TYR A 84 0.23 -14.69 -23.79
N GLU A 85 0.64 -15.96 -23.83
CA GLU A 85 2.01 -16.35 -23.50
C GLU A 85 3.03 -15.80 -24.52
N ALA A 86 2.67 -15.78 -25.81
CA ALA A 86 3.55 -15.32 -26.88
C ALA A 86 2.82 -14.49 -27.96
N ASP A 87 1.78 -15.04 -28.57
CA ASP A 87 1.05 -14.42 -29.68
C ASP A 87 -0.45 -14.68 -29.61
N LYS A 88 -1.18 -14.20 -30.62
CA LYS A 88 -2.65 -14.24 -30.68
C LYS A 88 -3.27 -15.64 -30.72
N ASP A 89 -2.47 -16.64 -31.04
CA ASP A 89 -2.87 -18.05 -31.21
C ASP A 89 -2.26 -18.92 -30.07
N SER A 90 -1.43 -18.34 -29.21
CA SER A 90 -0.82 -19.01 -28.05
C SER A 90 -1.81 -19.24 -26.90
N ASN A 91 -1.41 -20.10 -25.96
CA ASN A 91 -2.12 -20.27 -24.71
C ASN A 91 -2.24 -18.94 -23.97
N ARG A 92 -3.31 -18.83 -23.16
CA ARG A 92 -3.56 -17.67 -22.33
C ARG A 92 -3.73 -18.06 -20.87
N VAL A 93 -3.24 -17.21 -20.00
CA VAL A 93 -3.35 -17.37 -18.55
C VAL A 93 -4.24 -16.28 -18.00
N GLU A 94 -5.21 -16.67 -17.18
CA GLU A 94 -6.00 -15.70 -16.44
C GLU A 94 -5.14 -15.04 -15.36
N THR A 95 -5.19 -13.72 -15.29
CA THR A 95 -4.49 -12.96 -14.25
C THR A 95 -5.07 -13.26 -12.87
N LYS A 96 -4.21 -13.26 -11.85
CA LYS A 96 -4.65 -13.38 -10.46
C LYS A 96 -5.32 -12.08 -10.02
N GLN A 97 -6.58 -12.17 -9.62
CA GLN A 97 -7.39 -11.02 -9.24
C GLN A 97 -7.40 -10.81 -7.72
N THR A 98 -7.41 -9.57 -7.25
CA THR A 98 -7.59 -9.24 -5.82
C THR A 98 -8.39 -7.95 -5.68
N ALA A 99 -9.45 -7.98 -4.88
CA ALA A 99 -10.21 -6.78 -4.56
C ALA A 99 -9.43 -5.88 -3.60
N ILE A 100 -9.46 -4.58 -3.85
CA ILE A 100 -8.81 -3.56 -3.02
C ILE A 100 -9.78 -2.39 -2.78
N GLU A 101 -9.51 -1.58 -1.77
CA GLU A 101 -10.30 -0.37 -1.49
C GLU A 101 -9.73 0.84 -2.24
N GLY A 102 -10.60 1.75 -2.70
CA GLY A 102 -10.21 3.00 -3.34
C GLY A 102 -10.85 3.20 -4.72
N GLU A 103 -10.37 4.21 -5.46
CA GLU A 103 -10.83 4.50 -6.82
C GLU A 103 -10.61 3.30 -7.76
N TYR A 104 -9.40 2.74 -7.73
CA TYR A 104 -9.07 1.46 -8.35
C TYR A 104 -9.32 0.38 -7.31
N ASN A 105 -10.34 -0.45 -7.56
CA ASN A 105 -10.89 -1.37 -6.58
C ASN A 105 -10.56 -2.84 -6.85
N LYS A 106 -9.75 -3.10 -7.89
CA LYS A 106 -9.28 -4.45 -8.22
C LYS A 106 -7.87 -4.43 -8.80
N THR A 107 -7.07 -5.43 -8.45
CA THR A 107 -5.76 -5.67 -9.08
C THR A 107 -5.76 -6.93 -9.92
N HIS A 108 -4.99 -6.93 -11.00
CA HIS A 108 -4.70 -8.09 -11.83
C HIS A 108 -3.19 -8.31 -11.89
N GLU A 109 -2.74 -9.49 -11.45
CA GLU A 109 -1.33 -9.86 -11.33
C GLU A 109 -0.97 -11.01 -12.28
N PHE A 110 0.19 -10.92 -12.95
CA PHE A 110 0.72 -11.98 -13.82
C PHE A 110 2.24 -11.97 -13.90
N GLU A 111 2.81 -13.10 -14.30
CA GLU A 111 4.26 -13.28 -14.45
C GLU A 111 4.67 -13.30 -15.92
N ARG A 112 5.86 -12.76 -16.21
CA ARG A 112 6.55 -12.89 -17.49
C ARG A 112 8.01 -13.30 -17.25
N THR A 113 8.55 -14.11 -18.15
CA THR A 113 9.98 -14.46 -18.15
C THR A 113 10.78 -13.58 -19.10
N THR A 114 10.15 -12.97 -20.09
CA THR A 114 10.79 -12.00 -20.98
C THR A 114 10.93 -10.67 -20.22
N PRO A 115 12.15 -10.11 -20.14
CA PRO A 115 12.37 -8.87 -19.42
C PRO A 115 11.76 -7.68 -20.15
N LYS A 116 11.11 -6.81 -19.37
CA LYS A 116 10.73 -5.45 -19.77
C LYS A 116 10.05 -5.37 -21.14
N GLU A 117 9.05 -6.21 -21.35
CA GLU A 117 8.28 -6.18 -22.59
C GLU A 117 7.52 -4.85 -22.72
N ASP A 118 7.74 -4.13 -23.83
CA ASP A 118 7.02 -2.88 -24.13
C ASP A 118 5.57 -3.13 -24.55
N LYS A 119 5.26 -4.36 -25.00
CA LYS A 119 3.95 -4.73 -25.53
C LYS A 119 3.58 -6.15 -25.16
N ILE A 120 2.45 -6.32 -24.49
CA ILE A 120 1.89 -7.62 -24.11
C ILE A 120 0.49 -7.76 -24.69
N LEU A 121 0.23 -8.84 -25.42
CA LEU A 121 -1.09 -9.14 -25.95
C LEU A 121 -1.99 -9.68 -24.85
N VAL A 122 -3.21 -9.15 -24.76
CA VAL A 122 -4.20 -9.56 -23.77
C VAL A 122 -5.57 -9.79 -24.39
N ALA A 123 -6.39 -10.58 -23.70
CA ALA A 123 -7.83 -10.63 -23.93
C ALA A 123 -8.52 -9.99 -22.73
N VAL A 124 -9.40 -9.04 -23.02
CA VAL A 124 -10.14 -8.23 -22.06
C VAL A 124 -11.61 -8.59 -22.16
N TRP A 125 -12.23 -8.87 -21.04
CA TRP A 125 -13.64 -9.22 -20.99
C TRP A 125 -14.37 -8.39 -19.92
N VAL A 126 -15.53 -7.86 -20.30
CA VAL A 126 -16.40 -7.03 -19.48
C VAL A 126 -17.76 -7.70 -19.39
N ASP A 127 -18.26 -7.99 -18.18
CA ASP A 127 -19.53 -8.70 -17.96
C ASP A 127 -20.72 -8.01 -18.64
N ALA A 128 -20.74 -6.66 -18.62
CA ALA A 128 -21.79 -5.87 -19.26
C ALA A 128 -21.85 -6.07 -20.78
N MET A 129 -20.75 -6.46 -21.43
CA MET A 129 -20.71 -6.69 -22.88
C MET A 129 -21.31 -8.05 -23.28
N ASP A 130 -21.38 -9.04 -22.38
CA ASP A 130 -22.05 -10.31 -22.66
C ASP A 130 -23.56 -10.10 -22.82
N ALA A 131 -24.14 -9.28 -21.94
CA ALA A 131 -25.55 -8.92 -21.98
C ALA A 131 -25.94 -8.15 -23.26
N ILE A 132 -25.04 -7.28 -23.76
CA ILE A 132 -25.29 -6.47 -24.97
C ILE A 132 -25.05 -7.27 -26.26
N SER A 133 -24.07 -8.19 -26.27
CA SER A 133 -23.76 -9.02 -27.45
C SER A 133 -24.73 -10.18 -27.66
N GLY A 134 -25.67 -10.40 -26.73
CA GLY A 134 -26.66 -11.48 -26.81
C GLY A 134 -26.07 -12.88 -26.68
N GLY A 135 -24.83 -12.99 -26.16
CA GLY A 135 -24.09 -14.24 -26.03
C GLY A 135 -23.97 -14.73 -24.58
N GLY A 136 -23.38 -15.92 -24.41
CA GLY A 136 -23.05 -16.47 -23.10
C GLY A 136 -21.78 -15.86 -22.50
N LYS A 137 -21.42 -16.30 -21.29
CA LYS A 137 -20.21 -15.86 -20.56
C LYS A 137 -18.97 -15.80 -21.47
N GLY A 138 -18.41 -14.60 -21.68
CA GLY A 138 -17.23 -14.35 -22.51
C GLY A 138 -17.51 -13.86 -23.94
N SER A 139 -18.77 -13.70 -24.36
CA SER A 139 -19.09 -13.22 -25.72
C SER A 139 -18.67 -11.77 -25.99
N GLY A 140 -18.46 -10.98 -24.94
CA GLY A 140 -17.90 -9.63 -25.01
C GLY A 140 -16.38 -9.54 -25.02
N GLU A 141 -15.65 -10.67 -25.08
CA GLU A 141 -14.18 -10.67 -25.08
C GLU A 141 -13.59 -9.93 -26.28
N GLN A 142 -12.63 -9.05 -26.03
CA GLN A 142 -11.87 -8.34 -27.05
C GLN A 142 -10.37 -8.45 -26.82
N LYS A 143 -9.60 -8.60 -27.91
CA LYS A 143 -8.13 -8.53 -27.85
C LYS A 143 -7.68 -7.07 -27.71
N ALA A 144 -6.63 -6.86 -26.91
CA ALA A 144 -5.99 -5.56 -26.71
C ALA A 144 -4.49 -5.75 -26.47
N TYR A 145 -3.74 -4.65 -26.47
CA TYR A 145 -2.34 -4.63 -26.07
C TYR A 145 -2.16 -3.80 -24.80
N LEU A 146 -1.49 -4.35 -23.80
CA LEU A 146 -0.87 -3.55 -22.76
C LEU A 146 0.43 -2.99 -23.31
N MET A 147 0.57 -1.67 -23.29
CA MET A 147 1.75 -0.96 -23.73
C MET A 147 2.45 -0.40 -22.50
N PHE A 148 3.65 -0.87 -22.22
CA PHE A 148 4.48 -0.43 -21.10
C PHE A 148 5.54 0.54 -21.58
N ASP A 149 5.65 1.69 -20.91
CA ASP A 149 6.65 2.70 -21.22
C ASP A 149 7.84 2.57 -20.27
N TRP A 150 8.73 1.62 -20.58
CA TRP A 150 9.95 1.40 -19.81
C TRP A 150 10.95 2.56 -19.90
N ALA A 151 10.81 3.47 -20.87
CA ALA A 151 11.66 4.65 -20.97
C ALA A 151 11.33 5.70 -19.89
N ASN A 152 10.08 5.71 -19.40
CA ASN A 152 9.60 6.61 -18.35
C ASN A 152 9.32 5.90 -17.02
N VAL A 153 10.00 4.76 -16.79
CA VAL A 153 9.91 3.97 -15.55
C VAL A 153 10.48 4.73 -14.35
N LYS A 154 9.86 4.53 -13.18
CA LYS A 154 10.43 4.96 -11.89
C LYS A 154 10.89 3.74 -11.11
N PRO A 155 12.19 3.60 -10.77
CA PRO A 155 12.63 2.57 -9.86
C PRO A 155 12.05 2.83 -8.47
N LEU A 156 11.42 1.82 -7.90
CA LEU A 156 11.08 1.76 -6.49
C LEU A 156 12.29 1.13 -5.80
N GLU A 157 13.15 1.97 -5.22
CA GLU A 157 14.44 1.54 -4.67
C GLU A 157 14.29 0.31 -3.76
N SER A 158 15.03 -0.77 -4.10
CA SER A 158 15.21 -1.90 -3.21
C SER A 158 16.29 -1.52 -2.19
N SER A 159 15.94 -1.39 -0.92
CA SER A 159 16.91 -1.24 0.15
C SER A 159 17.70 -2.54 0.32
N ALA A 160 18.83 -2.66 -0.38
CA ALA A 160 19.85 -3.64 -0.08
C ALA A 160 20.70 -3.15 1.09
N GLU A 161 20.25 -3.39 2.33
CA GLU A 161 21.13 -3.48 3.49
C GLU A 161 20.48 -4.27 4.64
N ASN A 162 21.33 -5.02 5.31
CA ASN A 162 21.11 -6.14 6.21
C ASN A 162 20.25 -5.84 7.47
N SER A 163 19.08 -6.48 7.60
CA SER A 163 18.50 -6.85 8.91
C SER A 163 17.44 -7.95 8.78
N GLU A 164 17.57 -9.00 9.58
CA GLU A 164 16.64 -10.15 9.74
C GLU A 164 15.15 -9.76 9.97
N PRO A 165 14.20 -10.68 9.70
CA PRO A 165 12.96 -10.39 9.00
C PRO A 165 11.81 -9.95 9.90
N LYS A 166 11.06 -8.93 9.46
CA LYS A 166 9.65 -8.73 9.85
C LYS A 166 8.81 -8.38 8.62
N THR A 167 8.19 -9.41 8.07
CA THR A 167 6.89 -9.44 7.38
C THR A 167 6.26 -8.09 7.03
N GLU A 168 6.44 -7.59 5.80
CA GLU A 168 5.55 -6.56 5.25
C GLU A 168 4.35 -7.23 4.56
N LYS A 169 3.30 -7.44 5.36
CA LYS A 169 1.92 -7.29 4.87
C LYS A 169 1.83 -5.92 4.19
N GLN A 170 1.01 -5.77 3.15
CA GLN A 170 0.52 -4.44 2.75
C GLN A 170 0.04 -3.73 4.02
N SER A 171 0.85 -2.81 4.55
CA SER A 171 0.50 -2.20 5.81
C SER A 171 -0.45 -1.07 5.44
N ASN A 172 -1.69 -1.20 5.89
CA ASN A 172 -2.66 -0.10 5.94
C ASN A 172 -2.20 0.99 6.94
N GLU A 173 -0.91 0.98 7.29
CA GLU A 173 -0.26 1.66 8.37
C GLU A 173 -0.04 3.10 7.97
N ILE A 174 -0.36 3.97 8.91
CA ILE A 174 -0.17 5.39 8.75
C ILE A 174 1.24 5.72 9.17
N LYS A 175 2.05 6.20 8.23
CA LYS A 175 3.40 6.68 8.50
C LYS A 175 3.32 7.99 9.29
N ILE A 176 4.14 8.14 10.32
CA ILE A 176 4.21 9.36 11.13
C ILE A 176 5.61 9.95 11.00
N VAL A 177 5.69 11.21 10.59
CA VAL A 177 6.93 11.97 10.47
C VAL A 177 6.85 13.18 11.39
N VAL A 178 7.79 13.30 12.32
CA VAL A 178 7.90 14.41 13.27
C VAL A 178 9.22 15.14 13.03
N ASN A 179 9.18 16.44 12.72
CA ASN A 179 10.34 17.27 12.41
C ASN A 179 11.27 16.64 11.36
N GLY A 180 10.67 16.12 10.28
CA GLY A 180 11.39 15.42 9.20
C GLY A 180 11.89 14.01 9.54
N LYS A 181 11.72 13.53 10.78
CA LYS A 181 12.12 12.18 11.20
C LYS A 181 10.91 11.26 11.28
N GLU A 182 10.95 10.14 10.56
CA GLU A 182 9.94 9.09 10.70
C GLU A 182 10.02 8.46 12.10
N ILE A 183 8.87 8.35 12.76
CA ILE A 183 8.72 7.63 14.01
C ILE A 183 7.80 6.43 13.79
N LYS A 184 8.22 5.27 14.31
CA LYS A 184 7.49 4.01 14.21
C LYS A 184 6.97 3.62 15.60
N PRO A 185 5.71 3.99 15.93
CA PRO A 185 5.13 3.60 17.20
C PRO A 185 4.86 2.09 17.23
N GLU A 186 4.97 1.47 18.40
CA GLU A 186 4.67 0.03 18.58
C GLU A 186 3.21 -0.32 18.22
N THR A 187 2.30 0.61 18.44
CA THR A 187 0.91 0.52 18.02
C THR A 187 0.66 1.58 16.95
N PRO A 188 0.31 1.18 15.71
CA PRO A 188 0.23 2.10 14.59
C PRO A 188 -0.94 3.07 14.71
N ALA A 189 -0.81 4.23 14.05
CA ALA A 189 -1.94 5.12 13.83
C ALA A 189 -2.97 4.46 12.90
N TYR A 190 -4.24 4.83 13.07
CA TYR A 190 -5.36 4.24 12.32
C TYR A 190 -6.39 5.31 11.93
N ILE A 191 -7.26 5.00 10.98
CA ILE A 191 -8.40 5.85 10.64
C ILE A 191 -9.66 5.27 11.26
N GLU A 192 -10.42 6.09 11.98
CA GLU A 192 -11.71 5.72 12.55
C GLU A 192 -12.71 6.86 12.38
N SER A 193 -13.88 6.54 11.83
CA SER A 193 -14.93 7.51 11.52
C SER A 193 -14.42 8.75 10.75
N GLY A 194 -13.52 8.55 9.79
CA GLY A 194 -12.92 9.61 8.98
C GLY A 194 -11.85 10.46 9.67
N ARG A 195 -11.38 10.06 10.86
CA ARG A 195 -10.32 10.75 11.61
C ARG A 195 -9.08 9.90 11.75
N THR A 196 -7.93 10.50 11.49
CA THR A 196 -6.63 9.86 11.77
C THR A 196 -6.36 9.92 13.27
N MET A 197 -6.35 8.76 13.91
CA MET A 197 -6.08 8.54 15.32
C MET A 197 -4.60 8.20 15.50
N VAL A 198 -3.90 8.99 16.30
CA VAL A 198 -2.45 8.89 16.46
C VAL A 198 -2.03 8.63 17.91
N PRO A 199 -0.94 7.88 18.14
CA PRO A 199 -0.47 7.57 19.49
C PRO A 199 0.11 8.82 20.15
N LEU A 200 -0.57 9.30 21.19
CA LEU A 200 -0.29 10.59 21.81
C LEU A 200 1.13 10.67 22.38
N ARG A 201 1.54 9.65 23.16
CA ARG A 201 2.83 9.64 23.86
C ARG A 201 4.02 9.76 22.90
N PHE A 202 4.04 8.94 21.85
CA PHE A 202 5.14 8.93 20.88
C PHE A 202 5.33 10.27 20.18
N ILE A 203 4.22 10.92 19.80
CA ILE A 203 4.27 12.23 19.14
C ILE A 203 4.69 13.32 20.14
N SER A 204 4.14 13.31 21.35
CA SER A 204 4.50 14.27 22.39
C SER A 204 5.99 14.19 22.75
N GLU A 205 6.52 12.99 22.95
CA GLU A 205 7.94 12.78 23.28
C GLU A 205 8.86 13.15 22.11
N ALA A 206 8.48 12.83 20.87
CA ALA A 206 9.22 13.26 19.68
C ALA A 206 9.25 14.79 19.51
N LEU A 207 8.25 15.49 20.04
CA LEU A 207 8.18 16.96 20.10
C LEU A 207 8.80 17.55 21.38
N GLY A 208 9.43 16.72 22.22
CA GLY A 208 10.17 17.12 23.42
C GLY A 208 9.32 17.28 24.69
N GLU A 209 8.06 16.83 24.68
CA GLU A 209 7.20 16.86 25.87
C GLU A 209 7.18 15.51 26.58
N LYS A 210 7.12 15.53 27.91
CA LYS A 210 6.88 14.31 28.71
C LYS A 210 5.40 13.97 28.73
N VAL A 211 5.07 12.69 28.93
CA VAL A 211 3.67 12.25 29.09
C VAL A 211 3.52 11.36 30.32
N GLU A 212 2.67 11.78 31.23
CA GLU A 212 2.32 11.05 32.46
C GLU A 212 0.88 10.50 32.37
N TRP A 213 0.65 9.34 32.99
CA TRP A 213 -0.66 8.74 33.12
C TRP A 213 -1.09 8.69 34.59
N LYS A 214 -2.24 9.29 34.90
CA LYS A 214 -2.91 9.16 36.21
C LYS A 214 -4.07 8.17 36.09
N ALA A 215 -3.90 6.99 36.69
CA ALA A 215 -4.86 5.90 36.59
C ALA A 215 -6.19 6.23 37.28
N ASP A 216 -6.14 6.81 38.49
CA ASP A 216 -7.32 7.09 39.32
C ASP A 216 -8.36 7.97 38.60
N THR A 217 -7.89 8.92 37.81
CA THR A 217 -8.73 9.89 37.09
C THR A 217 -8.77 9.62 35.58
N ARG A 218 -8.17 8.52 35.12
CA ARG A 218 -7.99 8.19 33.70
C ARG A 218 -7.50 9.40 32.88
N THR A 219 -6.47 10.08 33.39
CA THR A 219 -5.97 11.35 32.82
C THR A 219 -4.57 11.19 32.25
N VAL A 220 -4.37 11.66 31.02
CA VAL A 220 -3.05 11.86 30.42
C VAL A 220 -2.62 13.31 30.64
N ILE A 221 -1.45 13.50 31.25
CA ILE A 221 -0.83 14.81 31.47
C ILE A 221 0.35 14.95 30.52
N ILE A 222 0.42 16.06 29.81
CA ILE A 222 1.48 16.35 28.82
C ILE A 222 2.32 17.54 29.30
N GLY A 223 3.64 17.37 29.23
CA GLY A 223 4.62 18.32 29.73
C GLY A 223 4.47 18.58 31.23
N ASP A 224 4.91 19.74 31.69
CA ASP A 224 4.69 20.20 33.06
C ASP A 224 3.27 20.80 33.20
N ASP A 225 2.26 19.93 33.11
CA ASP A 225 0.81 20.26 33.20
C ASP A 225 0.31 21.17 32.06
N LYS A 226 0.94 21.12 30.88
CA LYS A 226 0.57 21.94 29.72
C LYS A 226 -0.82 21.59 29.18
N ALA A 227 -1.16 20.30 29.23
CA ALA A 227 -2.46 19.81 28.84
C ALA A 227 -2.83 18.53 29.60
N ASN A 228 -4.11 18.42 29.97
CA ASN A 228 -4.73 17.29 30.64
C ASN A 228 -5.86 16.75 29.78
N LEU A 229 -5.75 15.49 29.38
CA LEU A 229 -6.77 14.76 28.62
C LEU A 229 -7.38 13.68 29.49
N ILE A 230 -8.69 13.75 29.69
CA ILE A 230 -9.45 12.66 30.32
C ILE A 230 -9.90 11.72 29.21
N ILE A 231 -9.66 10.42 29.37
CA ILE A 231 -10.09 9.42 28.38
C ILE A 231 -11.61 9.41 28.25
N ASP A 232 -12.09 9.18 27.03
CA ASP A 232 -13.50 9.22 26.61
C ASP A 232 -14.13 10.63 26.67
N SER A 233 -13.37 11.66 27.03
CA SER A 233 -13.77 13.05 26.96
C SER A 233 -13.40 13.69 25.62
N LYS A 234 -14.26 14.60 25.14
CA LYS A 234 -13.98 15.49 24.01
C LYS A 234 -13.34 16.81 24.43
N GLU A 235 -12.96 16.92 25.70
CA GLU A 235 -12.38 18.12 26.28
C GLU A 235 -10.93 17.87 26.70
N ILE A 236 -10.08 18.83 26.34
CA ILE A 236 -8.69 18.89 26.78
C ILE A 236 -8.52 20.15 27.61
N LYS A 237 -8.09 19.99 28.86
CA LYS A 237 -7.82 21.13 29.74
C LYS A 237 -6.37 21.54 29.61
N SER A 238 -6.12 22.69 28.99
CA SER A 238 -4.84 23.38 29.07
C SER A 238 -4.88 24.43 30.19
N LYS A 239 -3.73 24.94 30.63
CA LYS A 239 -3.64 25.91 31.73
C LYS A 239 -4.55 27.13 31.54
N ASP A 240 -4.70 27.59 30.30
CA ASP A 240 -5.38 28.85 30.00
C ASP A 240 -6.76 28.66 29.33
N LYS A 241 -7.09 27.44 28.89
CA LYS A 241 -8.32 27.16 28.12
C LYS A 241 -8.73 25.69 28.09
N THR A 242 -10.02 25.46 27.90
CA THR A 242 -10.56 24.16 27.50
C THR A 242 -10.66 24.08 25.97
N ILE A 243 -10.04 23.05 25.39
CA ILE A 243 -10.03 22.79 23.95
C ILE A 243 -11.03 21.68 23.66
N GLN A 244 -11.95 21.91 22.73
CA GLN A 244 -12.90 20.90 22.26
C GLN A 244 -12.31 20.14 21.07
N ILE A 245 -12.37 18.81 21.11
CA ILE A 245 -11.99 17.94 20.01
C ILE A 245 -13.22 17.21 19.46
N ASP A 246 -13.21 16.95 18.16
CA ASP A 246 -14.36 16.39 17.44
C ASP A 246 -14.58 14.88 17.68
N SER A 247 -13.57 14.20 18.23
CA SER A 247 -13.64 12.82 18.69
C SER A 247 -12.84 12.68 20.00
N PRO A 248 -13.30 11.88 20.97
CA PRO A 248 -12.63 11.77 22.26
C PRO A 248 -11.25 11.12 22.15
N ALA A 249 -10.40 11.36 23.15
CA ALA A 249 -9.21 10.56 23.37
C ALA A 249 -9.62 9.16 23.85
N VAL A 250 -9.05 8.11 23.26
CA VAL A 250 -9.42 6.72 23.55
C VAL A 250 -8.20 5.91 23.94
N ILE A 251 -8.42 4.84 24.72
CA ILE A 251 -7.40 3.82 24.94
C ILE A 251 -7.69 2.64 24.01
N LYS A 252 -6.71 2.27 23.20
CA LYS A 252 -6.75 1.09 22.34
C LYS A 252 -5.41 0.37 22.44
N ASP A 253 -5.42 -0.94 22.60
CA ASP A 253 -4.20 -1.76 22.74
C ASP A 253 -3.23 -1.21 23.80
N SER A 254 -3.77 -0.76 24.94
CA SER A 254 -3.01 -0.16 26.06
C SER A 254 -2.20 1.08 25.68
N ARG A 255 -2.63 1.83 24.67
CA ARG A 255 -2.08 3.13 24.26
C ARG A 255 -3.18 4.17 24.14
N THR A 256 -2.87 5.41 24.49
CA THR A 256 -3.80 6.54 24.30
C THR A 256 -3.67 7.08 22.87
N PHE A 257 -4.81 7.17 22.20
CA PHE A 257 -4.95 7.74 20.87
C PHE A 257 -5.77 9.02 20.92
N VAL A 258 -5.38 9.98 20.10
CA VAL A 258 -6.12 11.23 19.90
C VAL A 258 -6.30 11.50 18.41
N PRO A 259 -7.33 12.26 18.01
CA PRO A 259 -7.42 12.76 16.65
C PRO A 259 -6.20 13.62 16.32
N LEU A 260 -5.68 13.50 15.09
CA LEU A 260 -4.49 14.23 14.64
C LEU A 260 -4.57 15.75 14.90
N ARG A 261 -5.75 16.34 14.73
CA ARG A 261 -5.97 17.78 15.01
C ARG A 261 -5.65 18.16 16.45
N ALA A 262 -5.91 17.26 17.42
CA ALA A 262 -5.60 17.51 18.82
C ALA A 262 -4.10 17.77 19.05
N ILE A 263 -3.22 17.13 18.27
CA ILE A 263 -1.78 17.35 18.36
C ILE A 263 -1.44 18.82 18.09
N SER A 264 -2.03 19.43 17.06
CA SER A 264 -1.84 20.84 16.74
C SER A 264 -2.29 21.75 17.88
N GLU A 265 -3.45 21.46 18.47
CA GLU A 265 -4.05 22.27 19.53
C GLU A 265 -3.31 22.17 20.87
N ILE A 266 -2.84 20.97 21.22
CA ILE A 266 -2.14 20.69 22.49
C ILE A 266 -0.70 21.20 22.43
N LEU A 267 0.01 20.92 21.33
CA LEU A 267 1.47 21.02 21.25
C LEU A 267 1.96 22.22 20.45
N GLY A 268 1.04 22.95 19.80
CA GLY A 268 1.36 24.06 18.91
C GLY A 268 2.12 23.64 17.65
N ALA A 269 2.03 22.36 17.27
CA ALA A 269 2.71 21.83 16.10
C ALA A 269 1.85 21.99 14.84
N LYS A 270 2.48 22.27 13.70
CA LYS A 270 1.82 22.20 12.39
C LYS A 270 1.64 20.74 12.01
N VAL A 271 0.41 20.32 11.69
CA VAL A 271 0.08 18.96 11.26
C VAL A 271 -0.44 18.96 9.83
N ASP A 272 0.00 17.99 9.03
CA ASP A 272 -0.46 17.77 7.66
C ASP A 272 -0.70 16.28 7.38
N TRP A 273 -1.70 16.00 6.54
CA TRP A 273 -2.03 14.64 6.12
C TRP A 273 -1.79 14.49 4.62
N LYS A 274 -0.79 13.68 4.26
CA LYS A 274 -0.50 13.30 2.88
C LYS A 274 -1.28 12.04 2.53
N ALA A 275 -2.43 12.22 1.90
CA ALA A 275 -3.32 11.11 1.54
C ALA A 275 -2.65 10.10 0.57
N SER A 276 -1.86 10.58 -0.39
CA SER A 276 -1.18 9.74 -1.40
C SER A 276 -0.19 8.75 -0.79
N THR A 277 0.45 9.13 0.33
CA THR A 277 1.47 8.31 1.01
C THR A 277 1.02 7.86 2.40
N ARG A 278 -0.26 8.03 2.75
CA ARG A 278 -0.83 7.81 4.08
C ARG A 278 0.08 8.31 5.21
N THR A 279 0.65 9.50 5.03
CA THR A 279 1.65 10.05 5.92
C THR A 279 1.08 11.21 6.73
N VAL A 280 1.24 11.15 8.04
CA VAL A 280 1.07 12.27 8.96
C VAL A 280 2.41 12.98 9.09
N GLU A 281 2.45 14.26 8.75
CA GLU A 281 3.62 15.11 8.91
C GLU A 281 3.37 16.14 10.01
N ILE A 282 4.28 16.23 10.99
CA ILE A 282 4.15 17.07 12.17
C ILE A 282 5.44 17.86 12.32
N ASN A 283 5.36 19.19 12.30
CA ASN A 283 6.52 20.06 12.39
C ASN A 283 6.30 21.16 13.43
N LYS A 284 7.35 21.51 14.18
CA LYS A 284 7.33 22.59 15.17
C LYS A 284 8.43 23.61 14.89
#